data_AF-A0A3S0TW05-F1
#
_entry.id   AF-A0A3S0TW05-F1
#
_cell.length_a   1.000
_cell.length_b   1.000
_cell.length_c   1.000
_cell.angle_alpha   90.00
_cell.angle_beta   90.00
_cell.angle_gamma   90.00
#
_symmetry.space_group_name_H-M   'P 1'
#
loop_
_entity.id
_entity.type
_entity.pdbx_description
1 polymer ?
#
loop_
_entity_poly.entity_id
_entity_poly.type
_entity_poly.pdbx_seq_one_letter_code
_entity_poly.pdbx_strand_id
1 'polypeptide(L)'
;MRGIALLNPHFSIGELSKKESLLIQKVILDKLVHEFEVDLVKLNPFQLDEYYTIPHALLYDLQIKKPAKLDCLLLYSFQTIERFQYIYPEKWEELSTCFSKIITLDTEEKPFYISPSLYS
;
A
#
# COMPACT_ATOMS: atom_id res chain seq x y z
N MET A 1 10.04 -7.42 -7.89
CA MET A 1 10.05 -6.91 -6.49
C MET A 1 8.96 -7.59 -5.69
N ARG A 2 9.15 -7.95 -4.41
CA ARG A 2 8.08 -8.57 -3.59
C ARG A 2 7.23 -7.49 -2.95
N GLY A 3 5.92 -7.53 -3.17
CA GLY A 3 5.04 -6.47 -2.68
C GLY A 3 3.69 -6.96 -2.19
N ILE A 4 2.97 -6.05 -1.53
CA ILE A 4 1.58 -6.25 -1.13
C ILE A 4 0.79 -5.06 -1.67
N ALA A 5 -0.40 -5.34 -2.18
CA ALA A 5 -1.32 -4.32 -2.64
C ALA A 5 -2.46 -4.13 -1.63
N LEU A 6 -2.80 -2.88 -1.32
CA LEU A 6 -3.83 -2.51 -0.36
C LEU A 6 -4.82 -1.51 -1.01
N LEU A 7 -6.09 -1.91 -1.06
CA LEU A 7 -7.20 -1.13 -1.57
C LEU A 7 -8.03 -0.55 -0.42
N ASN A 8 -8.75 0.54 -0.68
CA ASN A 8 -9.70 1.08 0.28
C ASN A 8 -11.13 1.10 -0.32
N PRO A 9 -12.01 0.14 0.06
CA PRO A 9 -13.40 0.08 -0.40
C PRO A 9 -14.27 1.29 0.02
N HIS A 10 -13.79 2.10 0.96
CA HIS A 10 -14.47 3.28 1.47
C HIS A 10 -13.92 4.59 0.91
N PHE A 11 -12.88 4.53 0.08
CA PHE A 11 -12.34 5.69 -0.61
C PHE A 11 -13.17 5.98 -1.88
N SER A 12 -13.63 7.23 -2.00
CA SER A 12 -14.35 7.71 -3.18
C SER A 12 -13.43 8.53 -4.07
N ILE A 13 -13.41 8.23 -5.36
CA ILE A 13 -12.66 9.00 -6.36
C ILE A 13 -13.64 10.00 -6.99
N GLY A 14 -13.54 11.27 -6.61
CA GLY A 14 -14.49 12.31 -7.03
C GLY A 14 -15.93 11.93 -6.67
N GLU A 15 -16.84 12.07 -7.63
CA GLU A 15 -18.28 11.78 -7.47
C GLU A 15 -18.66 10.33 -7.78
N LEU A 16 -17.68 9.44 -7.96
CA LEU A 16 -17.94 8.05 -8.31
C LEU A 16 -18.51 7.26 -7.13
N SER A 17 -19.28 6.21 -7.44
CA SER A 17 -19.72 5.27 -6.41
C SER A 17 -18.53 4.53 -5.79
N LYS A 18 -18.72 3.97 -4.59
CA LYS A 18 -17.69 3.14 -3.92
C LYS A 18 -17.24 1.96 -4.78
N LYS A 19 -18.16 1.35 -5.53
CA LYS A 19 -17.87 0.20 -6.39
C LYS A 19 -17.02 0.60 -7.59
N GLU A 20 -17.35 1.70 -8.25
CA GLU A 20 -16.56 2.25 -9.36
C GLU A 20 -15.18 2.70 -8.88
N SER A 21 -15.13 3.39 -7.74
CA SER A 21 -13.88 3.83 -7.13
C SER A 21 -12.97 2.64 -6.81
N LEU A 22 -13.50 1.57 -6.23
CA LEU A 22 -12.74 0.36 -5.94
C LEU A 22 -12.26 -0.34 -7.22
N LEU A 23 -13.09 -0.37 -8.27
CA LEU A 23 -12.70 -0.95 -9.56
C LEU A 23 -11.53 -0.16 -10.18
N ILE A 24 -11.58 1.17 -10.14
CA ILE A 24 -10.49 2.02 -10.63
C ILE A 24 -9.23 1.79 -9.82
N GLN A 25 -9.31 1.77 -8.49
CA GLN A 25 -8.15 1.45 -7.64
C GLN A 25 -7.54 0.11 -8.06
N LYS A 26 -8.35 -0.94 -8.26
CA LYS A 26 -7.86 -2.25 -8.70
C LYS A 26 -7.15 -2.18 -10.05
N VAL A 27 -7.77 -1.58 -11.06
CA VAL A 27 -7.17 -1.44 -12.41
C VAL A 27 -5.83 -0.70 -12.37
N ILE A 28 -5.74 0.34 -11.55
CA ILE A 28 -4.50 1.10 -11.38
C ILE A 28 -3.44 0.28 -10.65
N LEU A 29 -3.80 -0.44 -9.59
CA LEU A 29 -2.85 -1.30 -8.88
C LEU A 29 -2.35 -2.43 -9.77
N ASP A 30 -3.21 -3.02 -10.61
CA ASP A 30 -2.82 -4.05 -11.58
C ASP A 30 -1.81 -3.50 -12.59
N LYS A 31 -2.02 -2.26 -13.06
CA LYS A 31 -1.06 -1.57 -13.90
C LYS A 31 0.28 -1.38 -13.18
N LEU A 32 0.28 -0.88 -11.95
CA LEU A 32 1.50 -0.67 -11.17
C LEU A 32 2.24 -1.99 -10.88
N VAL A 33 1.50 -3.07 -10.61
CA VAL A 33 2.07 -4.41 -10.43
C VAL A 33 2.83 -4.85 -11.67
N HIS A 34 2.25 -4.66 -12.85
CA HIS A 34 2.91 -4.98 -14.12
C HIS A 34 4.09 -4.04 -14.41
N GLU A 35 3.92 -2.73 -14.22
CA GLU A 35 4.93 -1.70 -14.53
C GLU A 35 6.19 -1.81 -13.66
N PHE A 36 6.02 -2.14 -12.38
CA PHE A 36 7.13 -2.28 -11.42
C PHE A 36 7.57 -3.74 -11.21
N GLU A 37 7.08 -4.67 -12.05
CA GLU A 37 7.37 -6.11 -11.97
C GLU A 37 7.23 -6.66 -10.54
N VAL A 38 6.09 -6.36 -9.91
CA VAL A 38 5.81 -6.74 -8.53
C VAL A 38 5.25 -8.17 -8.48
N ASP A 39 5.91 -9.00 -7.70
CA ASP A 39 5.40 -10.29 -7.25
C ASP A 39 4.54 -10.07 -6.00
N LEU A 40 3.21 -10.21 -6.15
CA LEU A 40 2.27 -10.01 -5.06
C LEU A 40 2.31 -11.17 -4.06
N VAL A 41 2.67 -10.85 -2.82
CA VAL A 41 2.79 -11.83 -1.75
C VAL A 41 1.46 -11.99 -1.01
N LYS A 42 0.95 -13.23 -0.94
CA LYS A 42 -0.17 -13.59 -0.07
C LYS A 42 0.36 -14.09 1.27
N LEU A 43 0.15 -13.32 2.35
CA LEU A 43 0.56 -13.75 3.70
C LEU A 43 -0.46 -14.69 4.35
N ASN A 44 -1.73 -14.46 4.06
CA ASN A 44 -2.82 -15.31 4.49
C ASN A 44 -3.18 -16.32 3.38
N PRO A 45 -2.97 -17.63 3.59
CA PRO A 45 -3.29 -18.66 2.59
C PRO A 45 -4.80 -18.80 2.34
N PHE A 46 -5.64 -18.25 3.22
CA PHE A 46 -7.09 -18.25 3.08
C PHE A 46 -7.62 -16.96 2.44
N GLN A 47 -6.75 -16.04 2.01
CA GLN A 47 -7.14 -14.82 1.34
C GLN A 47 -7.69 -15.16 -0.06
N LEU A 48 -8.92 -14.73 -0.32
CA LEU A 48 -9.60 -14.97 -1.60
C LEU A 48 -9.11 -14.02 -2.70
N ASP A 49 -8.89 -12.75 -2.35
CA ASP A 49 -8.44 -11.71 -3.26
C ASP A 49 -6.91 -11.55 -3.20
N GLU A 50 -6.30 -10.99 -4.25
CA GLU A 50 -4.85 -10.74 -4.27
C GLU A 50 -4.42 -9.48 -3.51
N TYR A 51 -5.40 -8.73 -3.00
CA TYR A 51 -5.21 -7.43 -2.38
C TYR A 51 -5.81 -7.44 -0.98
N TYR A 52 -5.17 -6.71 -0.07
CA TYR A 52 -5.76 -6.39 1.22
C TYR A 52 -6.77 -5.25 1.07
N THR A 53 -7.74 -5.19 1.97
CA THR A 53 -8.70 -4.07 2.08
C THR A 53 -8.78 -3.46 3.47
N ILE A 54 -8.15 -4.10 4.46
CA ILE A 54 -8.21 -3.72 5.87
C ILE A 54 -6.75 -3.56 6.38
N PRO A 55 -6.29 -2.34 6.69
CA PRO A 55 -4.92 -2.10 7.14
C PRO A 55 -4.56 -2.86 8.42
N HIS A 56 -5.50 -2.98 9.37
CA HIS A 56 -5.30 -3.74 10.61
C HIS A 56 -5.08 -5.24 10.35
N ALA A 57 -5.79 -5.81 9.37
CA ALA A 57 -5.62 -7.22 9.01
C ALA A 57 -4.24 -7.45 8.36
N LEU A 58 -3.82 -6.54 7.48
CA LEU A 58 -2.49 -6.56 6.89
C LEU A 58 -1.40 -6.47 7.97
N LEU A 59 -1.50 -5.51 8.89
CA LEU A 59 -0.54 -5.36 9.98
C LEU A 59 -0.45 -6.61 10.86
N TYR A 60 -1.60 -7.20 11.21
CA TYR A 60 -1.66 -8.44 11.98
C TYR A 60 -0.94 -9.60 11.26
N ASP A 61 -1.20 -9.78 9.97
CA ASP A 61 -0.54 -10.82 9.17
C ASP A 61 0.98 -10.58 9.06
N LEU A 62 1.42 -9.34 8.86
CA LEU A 62 2.84 -8.97 8.83
C LEU A 62 3.55 -9.34 10.15
N GLN A 63 2.91 -9.04 11.28
CA GLN A 63 3.46 -9.31 12.61
C GLN A 63 3.54 -10.80 12.94
N ILE A 64 2.54 -11.58 12.54
CA ILE A 64 2.48 -13.02 12.82
C ILE A 64 3.34 -13.84 11.86
N LYS A 65 3.23 -13.56 10.56
CA LYS A 65 3.94 -14.34 9.54
C LYS A 65 5.41 -13.96 9.43
N LYS A 66 5.77 -12.74 9.84
CA LYS A 66 7.13 -12.19 9.78
C LYS A 66 7.81 -12.54 8.45
N PRO A 67 7.20 -12.18 7.31
CA PRO A 67 7.72 -12.55 6.01
C PRO A 67 9.14 -12.00 5.84
N ALA A 68 9.94 -12.69 5.02
CA ALA A 68 11.19 -12.10 4.54
C ALA A 68 10.90 -10.73 3.89
N LYS A 69 11.86 -9.81 4.02
CA LYS A 69 11.74 -8.38 3.66
C LYS A 69 10.85 -8.15 2.42
N LEU A 70 9.82 -7.32 2.60
CA LEU A 70 8.95 -6.88 1.52
C LEU A 70 9.51 -5.59 0.91
N ASP A 71 9.53 -5.51 -0.41
CA ASP A 71 10.10 -4.39 -1.13
C ASP A 71 9.13 -3.21 -1.18
N CYS A 72 7.83 -3.47 -1.42
CA CYS A 72 6.87 -2.40 -1.61
C CYS A 72 5.45 -2.66 -1.12
N LEU A 73 4.80 -1.59 -0.67
CA LEU A 73 3.35 -1.51 -0.48
C LEU A 73 2.75 -0.71 -1.65
N LEU A 74 1.81 -1.28 -2.39
CA LEU A 74 1.10 -0.61 -3.46
C LEU A 74 -0.23 -0.05 -2.93
N LEU A 75 -0.45 1.23 -3.20
CA LEU A 75 -1.69 1.96 -2.91
C LEU A 75 -2.15 2.69 -4.17
N TYR A 76 -3.42 3.06 -4.25
CA TYR A 76 -3.87 3.90 -5.37
C TYR A 76 -3.30 5.30 -5.23
N SER A 77 -3.43 5.89 -4.04
CA SER A 77 -2.83 7.16 -3.64
C SER A 77 -2.62 7.16 -2.13
N PHE A 78 -1.84 8.09 -1.58
CA PHE A 78 -1.71 8.20 -0.11
C PHE A 78 -3.04 8.54 0.58
N GLN A 79 -3.95 9.22 -0.11
CA GLN A 79 -5.27 9.54 0.41
C GLN A 79 -6.09 8.28 0.74
N THR A 80 -5.83 7.15 0.08
CA THR A 80 -6.55 5.89 0.38
C THR A 80 -6.22 5.35 1.77
N ILE A 81 -5.10 5.77 2.38
CA ILE A 81 -4.68 5.32 3.70
C ILE A 81 -4.64 6.44 4.75
N GLU A 82 -4.77 7.70 4.34
CA GLU A 82 -4.67 8.89 5.19
C GLU A 82 -5.54 8.81 6.45
N ARG A 83 -6.80 8.36 6.35
CA ARG A 83 -7.65 8.19 7.54
C ARG A 83 -7.08 7.20 8.55
N PHE A 84 -6.46 6.11 8.09
CA PHE A 84 -5.81 5.15 8.98
C PHE A 84 -4.56 5.75 9.61
N GLN A 85 -3.75 6.48 8.84
CA GLN A 85 -2.58 7.21 9.35
C GLN A 85 -2.96 8.23 10.44
N TYR A 86 -4.06 8.96 10.22
CA TYR A 86 -4.53 9.98 11.16
C TYR A 86 -5.06 9.39 12.46
N ILE A 87 -5.87 8.32 12.38
CA ILE A 87 -6.48 7.71 13.57
C ILE A 87 -5.47 6.81 14.32
N TYR A 88 -4.56 6.16 13.59
CA TYR A 88 -3.62 5.17 14.13
C TYR A 88 -2.19 5.42 13.64
N PRO A 89 -1.55 6.55 14.00
CA PRO A 89 -0.23 6.91 13.51
C PRO A 89 0.85 5.87 13.85
N GLU A 90 0.86 5.35 15.09
CA GLU A 90 1.80 4.31 15.52
C GLU A 90 1.62 3.01 14.73
N LYS A 91 0.37 2.63 14.42
CA LYS A 91 0.08 1.43 13.62
C LYS A 91 0.46 1.61 12.16
N TRP A 92 0.36 2.82 11.65
CA TRP A 92 0.89 3.13 10.34
C TRP A 92 2.43 3.06 10.30
N GLU A 93 3.12 3.54 11.34
CA GLU A 93 4.57 3.40 11.44
C GLU A 93 5.00 1.92 11.48
N GLU A 94 4.35 1.11 12.33
CA GLU A 94 4.57 -0.35 12.38
C GLU A 94 4.35 -1.02 11.00
N LEU A 95 3.31 -0.61 10.27
CA LEU A 95 2.96 -1.18 8.96
C LEU A 95 3.95 -0.75 7.88
N SER A 96 4.17 0.56 7.74
CA SER A 96 4.98 1.14 6.65
C SER A 96 6.44 0.72 6.71
N THR A 97 7.00 0.53 7.91
CA THR A 97 8.38 0.07 8.11
C THR A 97 8.61 -1.39 7.71
N CYS A 98 7.53 -2.18 7.49
CA CYS A 98 7.64 -3.52 6.93
C CYS A 98 8.02 -3.53 5.44
N PHE A 99 7.95 -2.37 4.77
CA PHE A 99 8.18 -2.21 3.34
C PHE A 99 9.36 -1.28 3.09
N SER A 100 10.14 -1.55 2.03
CA SER A 100 11.27 -0.67 1.67
C SER A 100 10.81 0.65 1.03
N LYS A 101 9.66 0.64 0.36
CA LYS A 101 9.03 1.82 -0.22
C LYS A 101 7.52 1.65 -0.36
N ILE A 102 6.82 2.76 -0.57
CA ILE A 102 5.40 2.78 -0.93
C ILE A 102 5.31 3.27 -2.38
N ILE A 103 4.53 2.57 -3.20
CA ILE A 103 4.28 2.93 -4.59
C ILE A 103 2.81 3.31 -4.73
N THR A 104 2.57 4.45 -5.35
CA THR A 104 1.24 5.02 -5.62
C THR A 104 1.14 5.47 -7.08
N LEU A 105 -0.08 5.80 -7.54
CA LEU A 105 -0.27 6.45 -8.84
C LEU A 105 0.51 7.76 -8.94
N ASP A 106 0.59 8.51 -7.84
CA ASP A 106 1.29 9.80 -7.76
C ASP A 106 2.81 9.65 -7.59
N THR A 107 3.32 8.42 -7.55
CA THR A 107 4.76 8.17 -7.49
C THR A 107 5.35 8.45 -8.87
N GLU A 108 5.67 9.72 -9.14
CA GLU A 108 6.72 10.02 -10.10
C GLU A 108 7.97 9.26 -9.64
N GLU A 109 8.69 8.57 -10.53
CA GLU A 109 10.01 8.04 -10.22
C GLU A 109 10.93 9.19 -9.78
N LYS A 110 10.95 9.49 -8.49
CA LYS A 110 11.99 10.28 -7.84
C LYS A 110 12.68 9.36 -6.85
N PRO A 111 13.96 9.01 -7.09
CA PRO A 111 14.73 8.31 -6.09
C PRO A 111 14.70 9.13 -4.80
N PHE A 112 14.47 8.47 -3.68
CA PHE A 112 14.63 9.05 -2.35
C PHE A 112 16.06 9.57 -2.21
N TYR A 113 16.28 10.85 -2.51
CA TYR A 113 17.41 11.57 -1.97
C TYR A 113 17.03 11.93 -0.53
N ILE A 114 17.61 11.21 0.43
CA ILE A 114 17.75 11.74 1.78
C ILE A 114 18.65 12.98 1.62
N SER A 115 18.06 14.17 1.65
CA SER A 115 18.83 15.42 1.72
C SER A 115 19.48 15.51 3.11
N PRO A 116 20.81 15.46 3.24
CA PRO A 116 21.48 15.78 4.49
C PRO A 116 21.85 17.26 4.46
N SER A 117 20.92 18.15 4.77
CA SER A 117 21.27 19.56 5.04
C SER A 117 20.15 20.31 5.76
N LEU A 118 20.06 20.12 7.07
CA LEU A 118 19.62 21.15 8.01
C LEU A 118 20.65 21.22 9.14
N TYR A 119 21.89 21.53 8.76
CA TYR A 119 22.90 22.14 9.61
C TYR A 119 23.63 23.17 8.75
N SER A 120 23.10 24.40 8.73
CA SER A 120 23.81 25.64 8.45
C SER A 120 22.96 26.79 8.98
#